data_AF-A0A9D7H795-F1
#
_entry.id   AF-A0A9D7H795-F1
#
_cell.length_a   1.000
_cell.length_b   1.000
_cell.length_c   1.000
_cell.angle_alpha   90.00
_cell.angle_beta   90.00
_cell.angle_gamma   90.00
#
_symmetry.space_group_name_H-M   'P 1'
#
loop_
_entity.id
_entity.type
_entity.pdbx_description
1 polymer ?
#
loop_
_entity_poly.entity_id
_entity_poly.type
_entity_poly.pdbx_seq_one_letter_code
_entity_poly.pdbx_strand_id
1 'polypeptide(L)'
;MDLQRRALVAAGGALLLPACATGAAMSAPTSFDVMPPLPETPTPGQPGDFDFLTGEWRVHNRSIVNGEWLEYPGEATVHAILAGVGSVEELRIPARNFSGMGLRLLDVEKRVWADHWVNARSGVVTVPGQLGSFENGAGIFITDDVADGAPVKYVGVWDNITPRSCRWRQASSRDGGQTWDQNWIMEWSRV
;
A
#
# COMPACT_ATOMS: atom_id res chain seq x y z
N MET A 1 -33.79 -0.53 -9.42
CA MET A 1 -32.62 -1.32 -9.87
C MET A 1 -31.40 -0.56 -9.34
N ASP A 2 -30.99 -0.95 -8.13
CA ASP A 2 -30.41 -0.07 -7.11
C ASP A 2 -29.01 0.48 -7.41
N LEU A 3 -28.88 1.79 -7.22
CA LEU A 3 -27.65 2.59 -7.25
C LEU A 3 -26.78 2.42 -5.99
N GLN A 4 -27.13 1.52 -5.06
CA GLN A 4 -26.48 1.36 -3.75
C GLN A 4 -25.29 0.38 -3.70
N ARG A 5 -24.85 -0.20 -4.83
CA ARG A 5 -23.71 -1.17 -4.86
C ARG A 5 -22.33 -0.56 -5.18
N ARG A 6 -22.19 0.77 -5.24
CA ARG A 6 -20.97 1.45 -5.74
C ARG A 6 -19.95 1.92 -4.69
N ALA A 7 -20.09 1.60 -3.40
CA ALA A 7 -19.25 2.19 -2.35
C ALA A 7 -18.25 1.21 -1.69
N LEU A 8 -17.42 0.50 -2.46
CA LEU A 8 -16.34 -0.35 -1.92
C LEU A 8 -15.05 -0.34 -2.73
N VAL A 9 -14.84 0.69 -3.58
CA VAL A 9 -13.78 0.67 -4.61
C VAL A 9 -12.70 1.74 -4.40
N ALA A 10 -12.84 2.66 -3.45
CA ALA A 10 -11.91 3.76 -3.34
C ALA A 10 -10.84 3.49 -2.26
N ALA A 11 -9.58 3.62 -2.71
CA ALA A 11 -8.31 3.61 -1.98
C ALA A 11 -8.19 2.71 -0.75
N GLY A 12 -7.48 1.58 -0.90
CA GLY A 12 -7.13 0.70 0.21
C GLY A 12 -8.32 -0.12 0.67
N GLY A 13 -8.60 -1.23 -0.03
CA GLY A 13 -9.60 -2.18 0.42
C GLY A 13 -9.28 -2.63 1.84
N ALA A 14 -10.03 -2.12 2.83
CA ALA A 14 -10.07 -2.69 4.16
C ALA A 14 -10.57 -4.14 4.01
N LEU A 15 -9.62 -5.07 4.01
CA LEU A 15 -9.87 -6.50 3.85
C LEU A 15 -10.63 -7.02 5.07
N LEU A 16 -11.96 -6.99 5.01
CA LEU A 16 -12.80 -7.84 5.86
C LEU A 16 -12.60 -9.29 5.41
N LEU A 17 -11.85 -10.09 6.16
CA LEU A 17 -11.69 -11.53 5.90
C LEU A 17 -11.77 -12.36 7.19
N PRO A 18 -12.25 -13.61 7.12
CA PRO A 18 -12.41 -14.50 8.27
C PRO A 18 -11.07 -15.08 8.75
N ALA A 19 -10.97 -15.31 10.06
CA ALA A 19 -9.78 -15.79 10.73
C ALA A 19 -9.60 -17.31 10.58
N CYS A 20 -8.38 -17.75 10.22
CA CYS A 20 -7.86 -19.07 10.56
C CYS A 20 -6.42 -18.88 11.03
N ALA A 21 -6.18 -19.10 12.33
CA ALA A 21 -4.92 -18.85 12.99
C ALA A 21 -4.14 -20.16 13.18
N THR A 22 -2.87 -20.19 12.79
CA THR A 22 -1.84 -21.00 13.46
C THR A 22 -0.45 -20.38 13.26
N GLY A 23 0.31 -20.23 14.36
CA GLY A 23 1.79 -20.29 14.33
C GLY A 23 2.57 -19.07 14.84
N ALA A 24 3.22 -19.27 16.01
CA ALA A 24 4.36 -18.58 16.62
C ALA A 24 4.29 -17.05 16.88
N ALA A 25 4.15 -16.70 18.17
CA ALA A 25 4.23 -15.33 18.66
C ALA A 25 5.67 -14.80 18.65
N MET A 26 6.01 -14.03 17.63
CA MET A 26 6.96 -12.93 17.79
C MET A 26 6.18 -11.74 18.37
N SER A 27 6.75 -11.03 19.33
CA SER A 27 6.08 -9.89 19.97
C SER A 27 5.78 -8.81 18.93
N ALA A 28 4.53 -8.71 18.51
CA ALA A 28 4.06 -7.63 17.65
C ALA A 28 4.42 -6.28 18.30
N PRO A 29 4.98 -5.31 17.56
CA PRO A 29 5.04 -3.95 18.05
C PRO A 29 3.62 -3.51 18.40
N THR A 30 3.41 -3.11 19.65
CA THR A 30 2.10 -2.70 20.20
C THR A 30 1.60 -1.38 19.63
N SER A 31 2.37 -0.72 18.77
CA SER A 31 2.05 0.55 18.14
C SER A 31 2.73 0.67 16.79
N PHE A 32 2.11 1.41 15.87
CA PHE A 32 2.73 1.78 14.62
C PHE A 32 3.78 2.88 14.83
N ASP A 33 4.80 2.91 13.96
CA ASP A 33 5.67 4.08 13.85
C ASP A 33 4.86 5.28 13.36
N VAL A 34 5.27 6.48 13.77
CA VAL A 34 4.65 7.73 13.33
C VAL A 34 4.68 7.81 11.81
N MET A 35 3.58 8.29 11.20
CA MET A 35 3.56 8.55 9.77
C MET A 35 4.51 9.70 9.44
N PRO A 36 5.33 9.58 8.37
CA PRO A 36 6.14 10.71 7.93
C PRO A 36 5.22 11.89 7.56
N PRO A 37 5.67 13.14 7.76
CA PRO A 37 4.90 14.30 7.33
C PRO A 37 4.70 14.25 5.81
N LEU A 38 3.55 14.72 5.35
CA LEU A 38 3.31 14.88 3.92
C LEU A 38 4.26 15.95 3.36
N PRO A 39 4.86 15.75 2.16
CA PRO A 39 5.72 16.77 1.58
C PRO A 39 4.92 18.01 1.18
N GLU A 40 5.35 19.19 1.63
CA GLU A 40 4.77 20.47 1.17
C GLU A 40 5.01 20.70 -0.32
N THR A 41 6.20 20.29 -0.79
CA THR A 41 6.57 20.29 -2.21
C THR A 41 7.14 18.91 -2.55
N PRO A 42 6.41 18.09 -3.32
CA PRO A 42 6.88 16.76 -3.71
C PRO A 42 8.19 16.83 -4.53
N THR A 43 9.13 15.96 -4.20
CA THR A 43 10.33 15.72 -5.00
C THR A 43 9.93 15.15 -6.36
N PRO A 44 10.38 15.74 -7.49
CA PRO A 44 10.01 15.25 -8.82
C PRO A 44 10.50 13.81 -9.04
N GLY A 45 9.57 12.91 -9.36
CA GLY A 45 9.85 11.50 -9.62
C GLY A 45 10.71 11.28 -10.86
N GLN A 46 11.45 10.18 -10.87
CA GLN A 46 12.34 9.76 -11.94
C GLN A 46 12.20 8.26 -12.23
N PRO A 47 12.47 7.83 -13.48
CA PRO A 47 12.51 6.41 -13.77
C PRO A 47 13.48 5.68 -12.82
N GLY A 48 13.04 4.53 -12.30
CA GLY A 48 13.84 3.69 -11.41
C GLY A 48 13.68 3.96 -9.90
N ASP A 49 12.86 4.95 -9.49
CA ASP A 49 12.61 5.18 -8.05
C ASP A 49 12.05 3.94 -7.33
N PHE A 50 11.31 3.08 -8.04
CA PHE A 50 10.78 1.81 -7.53
C PHE A 50 11.70 0.59 -7.76
N ASP A 51 12.91 0.76 -8.30
CA ASP A 51 13.78 -0.38 -8.65
C ASP A 51 14.18 -1.20 -7.42
N PHE A 52 14.21 -0.58 -6.22
CA PHE A 52 14.45 -1.29 -4.96
C PHE A 52 13.46 -2.44 -4.74
N LEU A 53 12.25 -2.35 -5.29
CA LEU A 53 11.17 -3.30 -5.10
C LEU A 53 11.22 -4.45 -6.11
N THR A 54 11.98 -4.33 -7.21
CA THR A 54 12.06 -5.39 -8.24
C THR A 54 12.64 -6.69 -7.68
N GLY A 55 12.00 -7.82 -7.99
CA GLY A 55 12.43 -9.17 -7.59
C GLY A 55 11.34 -9.98 -6.88
N GLU A 56 11.78 -11.05 -6.21
CA GLU A 56 10.93 -11.94 -5.42
C GLU A 56 11.10 -11.68 -3.92
N TRP A 57 9.97 -11.73 -3.20
CA TRP A 57 9.88 -11.32 -1.82
C TRP A 57 9.05 -12.26 -0.98
N ARG A 58 9.48 -12.45 0.27
CA ARG A 58 8.63 -12.88 1.37
C ARG A 58 8.10 -11.66 2.10
N VAL A 59 6.83 -11.69 2.47
CA VAL A 59 6.15 -10.60 3.15
C VAL A 59 5.56 -11.09 4.47
N HIS A 60 5.91 -10.43 5.57
CA HIS A 60 5.22 -10.61 6.85
C HIS A 60 4.18 -9.50 7.01
N ASN A 61 2.89 -9.88 7.01
CA ASN A 61 1.80 -8.92 7.14
C ASN A 61 1.34 -8.84 8.58
N ARG A 62 1.03 -7.62 9.05
CA ARG A 62 0.31 -7.36 10.29
C ARG A 62 -0.78 -6.34 10.02
N SER A 63 -2.03 -6.68 10.28
CA SER A 63 -3.18 -5.78 10.07
C SER A 63 -4.13 -5.78 11.26
N ILE A 64 -4.76 -4.64 11.51
CA ILE A 64 -5.84 -4.54 12.51
C ILE A 64 -7.19 -4.81 11.82
N VAL A 65 -7.92 -5.81 12.33
CA VAL A 65 -9.29 -6.12 11.91
C VAL A 65 -10.15 -6.19 13.15
N ASN A 66 -11.21 -5.39 13.20
CA ASN A 66 -12.12 -5.29 14.36
C ASN A 66 -11.39 -5.01 15.69
N GLY A 67 -10.31 -4.24 15.66
CA GLY A 67 -9.50 -3.91 16.84
C GLY A 67 -8.48 -4.96 17.24
N GLU A 68 -8.41 -6.10 16.54
CA GLU A 68 -7.45 -7.16 16.80
C GLU A 68 -6.34 -7.21 15.76
N TRP A 69 -5.12 -7.48 16.22
CA TRP A 69 -3.99 -7.73 15.34
C TRP A 69 -4.09 -9.12 14.72
N LEU A 70 -3.97 -9.16 13.39
CA LEU A 70 -3.83 -10.37 12.61
C LEU A 70 -2.48 -10.38 11.92
N GLU A 71 -1.79 -11.51 11.98
CA GLU A 71 -0.52 -11.74 11.28
C GLU A 71 -0.65 -12.88 10.28
N TYR A 72 -0.03 -12.72 9.11
CA TYR A 72 -0.06 -13.74 8.07
C TYR A 72 1.10 -13.60 7.08
N PRO A 73 1.66 -14.73 6.60
CA PRO A 73 2.68 -14.71 5.57
C PRO A 73 2.06 -14.39 4.21
N GLY A 74 2.81 -13.67 3.40
CA GLY A 74 2.56 -13.43 2.00
C GLY A 74 3.85 -13.48 1.20
N GLU A 75 3.71 -13.31 -0.09
CA GLU A 75 4.79 -13.29 -1.05
C GLU A 75 4.47 -12.29 -2.15
N ALA A 76 5.49 -11.74 -2.78
CA ALA A 76 5.31 -10.81 -3.88
C ALA A 76 6.38 -10.99 -4.95
N THR A 77 5.98 -10.75 -6.19
CA THR A 77 6.88 -10.71 -7.34
C THR A 77 6.69 -9.39 -8.03
N VAL A 78 7.79 -8.70 -8.29
CA VAL A 78 7.75 -7.32 -8.78
C VAL A 78 8.67 -7.17 -9.96
N HIS A 79 8.16 -6.54 -11.02
CA HIS A 79 8.89 -6.26 -12.24
C HIS A 79 8.95 -4.76 -12.50
N ALA A 80 10.16 -4.21 -12.63
CA ALA A 80 10.35 -2.95 -13.32
C ALA A 80 10.11 -3.12 -14.82
N ILE A 81 9.35 -2.22 -15.40
CA ILE A 81 9.00 -2.20 -16.82
C ILE A 81 9.31 -0.83 -17.42
N LEU A 82 9.40 -0.78 -18.75
CA LEU A 82 9.55 0.48 -19.50
C LEU A 82 10.77 1.30 -19.02
N ALA A 83 11.91 0.63 -18.81
CA ALA A 83 13.15 1.25 -18.32
C ALA A 83 12.97 2.06 -17.02
N GLY A 84 12.19 1.54 -16.08
CA GLY A 84 11.97 2.13 -14.76
C GLY A 84 10.81 3.13 -14.69
N VAL A 85 10.05 3.34 -15.78
CA VAL A 85 8.84 4.20 -15.79
C VAL A 85 7.65 3.49 -15.16
N GLY A 86 7.67 2.16 -15.06
CA GLY A 86 6.62 1.39 -14.39
C GLY A 86 7.16 0.32 -13.45
N SER A 87 6.39 0.02 -12.41
CA SER A 87 6.60 -1.10 -11.50
C SER A 87 5.30 -1.88 -11.34
N VAL A 88 5.35 -3.18 -11.61
CA VAL A 88 4.19 -4.08 -11.53
C VAL A 88 4.48 -5.14 -10.47
N GLU A 89 3.68 -5.13 -9.42
CA GLU A 89 3.72 -6.06 -8.29
C GLU A 89 2.55 -7.03 -8.41
N GLU A 90 2.78 -8.34 -8.30
CA GLU A 90 1.75 -9.28 -7.89
C GLU A 90 1.98 -9.67 -6.43
N LEU A 91 1.02 -9.36 -5.56
CA LEU A 91 0.98 -9.73 -4.14
C LEU A 91 0.08 -10.94 -3.95
N ARG A 92 0.54 -11.93 -3.20
CA ARG A 92 -0.20 -13.16 -2.90
C ARG A 92 -0.16 -13.45 -1.40
N ILE A 93 -1.32 -13.77 -0.82
CA ILE A 93 -1.47 -14.20 0.56
C ILE A 93 -2.28 -15.52 0.53
N PRO A 94 -1.61 -16.67 0.33
CA PRO A 94 -2.28 -17.96 0.13
C PRO A 94 -3.20 -18.34 1.29
N ALA A 95 -2.77 -18.11 2.53
CA ALA A 95 -3.55 -18.40 3.75
C ALA A 95 -4.91 -17.70 3.80
N ARG A 96 -5.09 -16.63 3.02
CA ARG A 96 -6.32 -15.84 2.95
C ARG A 96 -7.05 -15.96 1.60
N ASN A 97 -6.56 -16.82 0.70
CA ASN A 97 -7.03 -16.90 -0.69
C ASN A 97 -7.18 -15.50 -1.32
N PHE A 98 -6.11 -14.72 -1.19
CA PHE A 98 -6.06 -13.32 -1.59
C PHE A 98 -4.86 -13.10 -2.52
N SER A 99 -5.11 -12.37 -3.60
CA SER A 99 -4.08 -11.78 -4.43
C SER A 99 -4.54 -10.44 -4.99
N GLY A 100 -3.57 -9.64 -5.39
CA GLY A 100 -3.82 -8.39 -6.07
C GLY A 100 -2.55 -7.86 -6.73
N MET A 101 -2.69 -6.72 -7.39
CA MET A 101 -1.62 -6.12 -8.16
C MET A 101 -1.43 -4.66 -7.78
N GLY A 102 -0.19 -4.29 -7.48
CA GLY A 102 0.26 -2.91 -7.46
C GLY A 102 0.73 -2.51 -8.86
N LEU A 103 0.19 -1.44 -9.42
CA LEU A 103 0.60 -0.85 -10.68
C LEU A 103 1.05 0.58 -10.43
N ARG A 104 2.36 0.80 -10.43
CA ARG A 104 2.95 2.13 -10.24
C ARG A 104 3.47 2.64 -11.56
N LEU A 105 3.04 3.84 -11.95
CA LEU A 105 3.42 4.48 -13.21
C LEU A 105 3.89 5.90 -12.95
N LEU A 106 5.00 6.27 -13.59
CA LEU A 106 5.50 7.64 -13.60
C LEU A 106 4.87 8.40 -14.76
N ASP A 107 4.17 9.50 -14.46
CA ASP A 107 3.92 10.54 -15.45
C ASP A 107 5.26 11.25 -15.72
N VAL A 108 5.89 10.94 -16.85
CA VAL A 108 7.24 11.43 -17.19
C VAL A 108 7.26 12.94 -17.40
N GLU A 109 6.16 13.52 -17.90
CA GLU A 109 6.06 14.96 -18.14
C GLU A 109 5.85 15.71 -16.82
N LYS A 110 4.91 15.25 -15.99
CA LYS A 110 4.61 15.87 -14.69
C LYS A 110 5.61 15.51 -13.60
N ARG A 111 6.40 14.45 -13.81
CA ARG A 111 7.35 13.88 -12.83
C ARG A 111 6.66 13.48 -11.53
N VAL A 112 5.51 12.82 -11.62
CA VAL A 112 4.73 12.35 -10.47
C VAL A 112 4.39 10.87 -10.64
N TRP A 113 4.59 10.10 -9.58
CA TRP A 113 4.19 8.70 -9.55
C TRP A 113 2.73 8.55 -9.14
N ALA A 114 2.03 7.60 -9.75
CA ALA A 114 0.71 7.15 -9.35
C ALA A 114 0.77 5.65 -8.98
N ASP A 115 0.39 5.29 -7.75
CA ASP A 115 0.27 3.91 -7.27
C ASP A 115 -1.20 3.46 -7.36
N HIS A 116 -1.47 2.51 -8.23
CA HIS A 116 -2.79 1.93 -8.44
C HIS A 116 -2.88 0.53 -7.87
N TRP A 117 -4.04 0.19 -7.30
CA TRP A 117 -4.33 -1.15 -6.82
C TRP A 117 -5.33 -1.88 -7.71
N VAL A 118 -5.16 -3.19 -7.85
CA VAL A 118 -6.12 -4.12 -8.44
C VAL A 118 -6.36 -5.28 -7.49
N ASN A 119 -7.61 -5.51 -7.12
CA ASN A 119 -7.98 -6.73 -6.40
C ASN A 119 -8.25 -7.85 -7.43
N ALA A 120 -7.63 -9.03 -7.28
CA ALA A 120 -7.82 -10.12 -8.23
C ALA A 120 -9.28 -10.61 -8.35
N ARG A 121 -10.12 -10.37 -7.32
CA ARG A 121 -11.56 -10.70 -7.38
C ARG A 121 -12.35 -9.78 -8.31
N SER A 122 -11.95 -8.52 -8.43
CA SER A 122 -12.62 -7.56 -9.33
C SER A 122 -11.92 -7.47 -10.69
N GLY A 123 -10.59 -7.57 -10.72
CA GLY A 123 -9.79 -7.35 -11.93
C GLY A 123 -9.82 -5.90 -12.43
N VAL A 124 -10.31 -4.96 -11.62
CA VAL A 124 -10.48 -3.55 -12.00
C VAL A 124 -9.39 -2.71 -11.35
N VAL A 125 -8.75 -1.85 -12.15
CA VAL A 125 -7.80 -0.84 -11.66
C VAL A 125 -8.55 0.24 -10.91
N THR A 126 -8.21 0.41 -9.62
CA THR A 126 -8.74 1.52 -8.81
C THR A 126 -8.14 2.84 -9.31
N VAL A 127 -9.03 3.79 -9.59
CA VAL A 127 -8.70 5.15 -10.02
C VAL A 127 -9.49 6.18 -9.19
N PRO A 128 -8.90 7.36 -8.90
CA PRO A 128 -7.52 7.75 -9.19
C PRO A 128 -6.52 6.91 -8.37
N GLY A 129 -5.27 6.83 -8.85
CA GLY A 129 -4.18 6.22 -8.08
C GLY A 129 -3.70 7.16 -6.97
N GLN A 130 -2.99 6.61 -6.00
CA GLN A 130 -2.32 7.41 -4.97
C GLN A 130 -1.14 8.14 -5.60
N LEU A 131 -1.19 9.47 -5.59
CA LEU A 131 -0.11 10.29 -6.14
C LEU A 131 0.98 10.44 -5.10
N GLY A 132 2.23 10.33 -5.51
CA GLY A 132 3.33 10.39 -4.56
C GLY A 132 4.70 10.61 -5.15
N SER A 133 5.65 10.70 -4.24
CA SER A 133 7.06 10.98 -4.47
C SER A 133 7.90 10.27 -3.42
N PHE A 134 9.20 10.18 -3.67
CA PHE A 134 10.17 9.70 -2.71
C PHE A 134 10.82 10.87 -2.00
N GLU A 135 10.69 10.91 -0.68
CA GLU A 135 11.15 11.96 0.21
C GLU A 135 12.09 11.38 1.26
N ASN A 136 13.34 11.83 1.28
CA ASN A 136 14.33 11.43 2.30
C ASN A 136 14.45 9.90 2.49
N GLY A 137 14.33 9.13 1.40
CA GLY A 137 14.42 7.66 1.41
C GLY A 137 13.10 6.93 1.71
N ALA A 138 11.97 7.63 1.81
CA ALA A 138 10.63 7.05 1.95
C ALA A 138 9.73 7.45 0.79
N GLY A 139 8.96 6.51 0.22
CA GLY A 139 7.91 6.81 -0.74
C GLY A 139 6.61 7.14 -0.03
N ILE A 140 6.01 8.31 -0.31
CA ILE A 140 4.77 8.77 0.34
C ILE A 140 3.71 9.00 -0.73
N PHE A 141 2.64 8.23 -0.70
CA PHE A 141 1.61 8.17 -1.75
C PHE A 141 0.23 8.43 -1.17
N ILE A 142 -0.49 9.42 -1.70
CA ILE A 142 -1.70 9.96 -1.07
C ILE A 142 -2.84 10.04 -2.09
N THR A 143 -4.06 9.76 -1.62
CA THR A 143 -5.31 10.04 -2.35
C THR A 143 -6.30 10.74 -1.42
N ASP A 144 -7.00 11.73 -1.99
CA ASP A 144 -8.22 12.29 -1.43
C ASP A 144 -9.45 11.51 -1.93
N ASP A 145 -10.36 11.20 -1.01
CA ASP A 145 -11.56 10.42 -1.27
C ASP A 145 -12.73 10.83 -0.36
N VAL A 146 -13.89 10.21 -0.55
CA VAL A 146 -15.10 10.42 0.26
C VAL A 146 -15.62 9.08 0.79
N ALA A 147 -15.60 8.92 2.12
CA ALA A 147 -16.19 7.78 2.80
C ALA A 147 -17.34 8.25 3.70
N ASP A 148 -18.51 7.61 3.58
CA ASP A 148 -19.73 7.96 4.32
C ASP A 148 -20.16 9.44 4.14
N GLY A 149 -19.90 9.99 2.96
CA GLY A 149 -20.19 11.40 2.65
C GLY A 149 -19.23 12.41 3.27
N ALA A 150 -18.17 11.96 3.95
CA ALA A 150 -17.15 12.81 4.54
C ALA A 150 -15.79 12.66 3.82
N PRO A 151 -15.00 13.74 3.68
CA PRO A 151 -13.65 13.65 3.13
C PRO A 151 -12.76 12.71 3.96
N VAL A 152 -11.99 11.88 3.28
CA VAL A 152 -10.97 11.02 3.87
C VAL A 152 -9.71 11.08 3.01
N LYS A 153 -8.54 11.15 3.66
CA LYS A 153 -7.25 10.94 3.01
C LYS A 153 -6.79 9.52 3.25
N TYR A 154 -6.25 8.88 2.24
CA TYR A 154 -5.53 7.61 2.36
C TYR A 154 -4.08 7.82 2.00
N VAL A 155 -3.18 7.22 2.78
CA VAL A 155 -1.73 7.27 2.52
C VAL A 155 -1.14 5.87 2.53
N GLY A 156 -0.33 5.57 1.51
CA GLY A 156 0.59 4.45 1.47
C GLY A 156 2.02 4.96 1.65
N VAL A 157 2.80 4.29 2.50
CA VAL A 157 4.19 4.66 2.80
C VAL A 157 5.10 3.47 2.55
N TRP A 158 6.12 3.67 1.72
CA TRP A 158 7.27 2.78 1.59
C TRP A 158 8.42 3.36 2.41
N ASP A 159 8.88 2.66 3.45
CA ASP A 159 10.00 3.08 4.29
C ASP A 159 10.93 1.91 4.65
N ASN A 160 11.96 2.18 5.46
CA ASN A 160 12.98 1.20 5.85
C ASN A 160 13.57 0.44 4.65
N ILE A 161 13.76 1.16 3.54
CA ILE A 161 14.22 0.61 2.27
C ILE A 161 15.72 0.31 2.36
N THR A 162 16.07 -0.95 2.11
CA THR A 162 17.44 -1.44 2.01
C THR A 162 17.58 -2.32 0.76
N PRO A 163 18.81 -2.71 0.38
CA PRO A 163 18.99 -3.66 -0.71
C PRO A 163 18.31 -5.02 -0.52
N ARG A 164 17.88 -5.40 0.70
CA ARG A 164 17.30 -6.72 0.99
C ARG A 164 15.94 -6.68 1.70
N SER A 165 15.45 -5.50 2.06
CA SER A 165 14.21 -5.33 2.82
C SER A 165 13.56 -4.00 2.51
N CYS A 166 12.26 -3.92 2.71
CA CYS A 166 11.54 -2.66 2.82
C CYS A 166 10.30 -2.88 3.69
N ARG A 167 9.59 -1.82 4.02
CA ARG A 167 8.31 -1.90 4.70
C ARG A 167 7.31 -1.03 3.97
N TRP A 168 6.11 -1.58 3.78
CA TRP A 168 4.95 -0.83 3.32
C TRP A 168 3.95 -0.70 4.45
N ARG A 169 3.32 0.46 4.59
CA ARG A 169 2.30 0.74 5.60
C ARG A 169 1.21 1.60 5.00
N GLN A 170 0.02 1.54 5.58
CA GLN A 170 -1.07 2.43 5.20
C GLN A 170 -1.75 3.09 6.40
N ALA A 171 -2.36 4.25 6.14
CA ALA A 171 -3.29 4.89 7.07
C ALA A 171 -4.42 5.62 6.34
N SER A 172 -5.46 5.96 7.10
CA SER A 172 -6.47 6.93 6.72
C SER A 172 -6.46 8.13 7.66
N SER A 173 -6.93 9.29 7.19
CA SER A 173 -7.13 10.49 8.00
C SER A 173 -8.46 11.15 7.68
N ARG A 174 -9.17 11.59 8.72
CA ARG A 174 -10.45 12.32 8.64
C ARG A 174 -10.35 13.80 8.99
N ASP A 175 -9.15 14.28 9.35
CA ASP A 175 -8.88 15.66 9.76
C ASP A 175 -7.91 16.39 8.82
N GLY A 176 -7.79 15.90 7.58
CA GLY A 176 -6.94 16.52 6.56
C GLY A 176 -5.47 16.14 6.66
N GLY A 177 -5.12 15.08 7.39
CA GLY A 177 -3.75 14.58 7.54
C GLY A 177 -3.05 15.07 8.80
N GLN A 178 -3.79 15.64 9.77
CA GLN A 178 -3.23 16.04 11.06
C GLN A 178 -3.00 14.82 11.96
N THR A 179 -3.91 13.85 11.91
CA THR A 179 -3.77 12.54 12.56
C THR A 179 -4.02 11.40 11.58
N TRP A 180 -3.43 10.23 11.85
CA TRP A 180 -3.42 9.08 10.95
C TRP A 180 -3.81 7.80 11.70
N ASP A 181 -4.92 7.19 11.26
CA ASP A 181 -5.37 5.88 11.70
C ASP A 181 -4.70 4.80 10.85
N GLN A 182 -3.66 4.18 11.41
CA GLN A 182 -2.91 3.11 10.77
C GLN A 182 -3.56 1.74 11.02
N ASN A 183 -3.58 0.88 10.02
CA ASN A 183 -4.22 -0.44 10.14
C ASN A 183 -3.51 -1.59 9.40
N TRP A 184 -2.44 -1.36 8.64
CA TRP A 184 -1.72 -2.43 7.96
C TRP A 184 -0.23 -2.10 7.79
N ILE A 185 0.62 -3.08 8.11
CA ILE A 185 2.06 -3.12 7.86
C ILE A 185 2.39 -4.38 7.06
N MET A 186 3.27 -4.24 6.08
CA MET A 186 3.90 -5.31 5.34
C MET A 186 5.41 -5.16 5.48
N GLU A 187 6.08 -6.16 6.07
CA GLU A 187 7.55 -6.22 6.15
C GLU A 187 8.06 -7.17 5.07
N TRP A 188 8.85 -6.64 4.15
CA TRP A 188 9.33 -7.33 2.97
C TRP A 188 10.78 -7.77 3.17
N SER A 189 11.10 -8.99 2.79
CA SER A 189 12.46 -9.54 2.76
C SER A 189 12.69 -10.28 1.45
N ARG A 190 13.84 -10.05 0.82
CA ARG A 190 14.20 -10.74 -0.42
C ARG A 190 14.30 -12.26 -0.18
N VAL A 191 13.92 -13.03 -1.20
CA VAL A 191 14.16 -14.49 -1.27
C VAL A 191 15.63 -14.79 -1.51
#